data_AF-A0A1Q5UNB6-F1
#
_entry.id   AF-A0A1Q5UNB6-F1
#
_cell.length_a   1.000
_cell.length_b   1.000
_cell.length_c   1.000
_cell.angle_alpha   90.00
_cell.angle_beta   90.00
_cell.angle_gamma   90.00
#
_symmetry.space_group_name_H-M   'P 1'
#
loop_
_entity.id
_entity.type
_entity.pdbx_description
1 polymer ?
#
loop_
_entity_poly.entity_id
_entity_poly.type
_entity_poly.pdbx_seq_one_letter_code
_entity_poly.pdbx_strand_id
1 'polypeptide(L)'
;MRRWSLTSRIWIDIFTQEFGGVTGIFVPDRITLKFVQKRHLVRHRNLNTYFKPDDDAVYAAIYEIDLGNVRSFLAKYPKPDAVVPIRDFEGMKLDGCLIGGCTTAEEDFILGALVLDQ
;
A
#
# COMPACT_ATOMS: atom_id res chain seq x y z
N MET A 1 -1.13 10.40 5.13
CA MET A 1 -1.47 9.00 5.45
C MET A 1 -2.82 8.79 6.15
N ARG A 2 -3.26 9.62 7.12
CA ARG A 2 -4.55 9.44 7.85
C ARG A 2 -5.82 9.31 6.99
N ARG A 3 -5.80 9.75 5.74
CA ARG A 3 -6.92 9.67 4.78
C ARG A 3 -6.87 8.43 3.88
N TRP A 4 -5.80 7.64 3.94
CA TRP A 4 -5.61 6.49 3.06
C TRP A 4 -6.46 5.30 3.50
N SER A 5 -6.91 4.49 2.53
CA SER A 5 -7.59 3.23 2.79
C SER A 5 -6.68 2.29 3.59
N LEU A 6 -7.27 1.27 4.20
CA LEU A 6 -6.47 0.26 4.90
C LEU A 6 -5.62 -0.53 3.90
N THR A 7 -6.17 -0.87 2.74
CA THR A 7 -5.47 -1.61 1.69
C THR A 7 -4.22 -0.87 1.22
N SER A 8 -4.30 0.44 0.94
CA SER A 8 -3.11 1.19 0.50
C SER A 8 -1.98 1.16 1.54
N ARG A 9 -2.32 1.09 2.83
CA ARG A 9 -1.31 0.95 3.91
C ARG A 9 -0.71 -0.45 3.92
N ILE A 10 -1.54 -1.49 3.80
CA ILE A 10 -1.08 -2.88 3.69
C ILE A 10 -0.15 -3.04 2.48
N TRP A 11 -0.45 -2.37 1.37
CA TRP A 11 0.39 -2.38 0.18
C TRP A 11 1.79 -1.84 0.48
N ILE A 12 1.92 -0.67 1.10
CA ILE A 12 3.23 -0.13 1.49
C ILE A 12 3.97 -1.05 2.46
N ASP A 13 3.26 -1.59 3.45
CA ASP A 13 3.84 -2.47 4.47
C ASP A 13 4.49 -3.71 3.83
N ILE A 14 3.77 -4.38 2.94
CA ILE A 14 4.27 -5.58 2.25
C ILE A 14 5.48 -5.24 1.37
N PHE A 15 5.42 -4.15 0.59
CA PHE A 15 6.52 -3.74 -0.27
C PHE A 15 7.76 -3.25 0.50
N THR A 16 7.66 -3.01 1.81
CA THR A 16 8.83 -2.67 2.64
C THR A 16 9.87 -3.81 2.62
N GLN A 17 9.43 -5.06 2.46
CA GLN A 17 10.33 -6.23 2.36
C GLN A 17 11.13 -6.25 1.05
N GLU A 18 10.57 -5.73 -0.04
CA GLU A 18 11.26 -5.64 -1.35
C GLU A 18 12.49 -4.73 -1.29
N PHE A 19 12.54 -3.81 -0.33
CA PHE A 19 13.68 -2.92 -0.07
C PHE A 19 14.58 -3.42 1.07
N GLY A 20 14.40 -4.67 1.51
CA GLY A 20 15.20 -5.27 2.60
C GLY A 20 14.77 -4.86 4.01
N GLY A 21 13.61 -4.23 4.17
CA GLY A 21 13.04 -3.95 5.48
C GLY A 21 12.48 -5.20 6.14
N VAL A 22 12.56 -5.28 7.48
CA VAL A 22 12.03 -6.42 8.24
C VAL A 22 10.50 -6.46 8.21
N THR A 23 9.87 -5.28 8.34
CA THR A 23 8.42 -5.07 8.30
C THR A 23 8.15 -3.59 8.08
N GLY A 24 7.03 -3.24 7.46
CA GLY A 24 6.44 -1.93 7.61
C GLY A 24 5.52 -1.90 8.84
N ILE A 25 5.25 -0.70 9.34
CA ILE A 25 4.26 -0.49 10.40
C ILE A 25 3.57 0.85 10.19
N PHE A 26 2.27 0.89 10.50
CA PHE A 26 1.49 2.12 10.49
C PHE A 26 0.88 2.35 11.87
N VAL A 27 0.94 3.60 12.33
CA VAL A 27 0.25 4.00 13.57
C VAL A 27 -1.26 3.79 13.39
N PRO A 28 -1.91 3.02 14.29
CA PRO A 28 -3.33 2.76 14.20
C PRO A 28 -4.13 4.05 14.36
N ASP A 29 -5.18 4.18 13.55
CA ASP A 29 -6.12 5.29 13.62
C ASP A 29 -7.57 4.82 13.53
N ARG A 30 -8.51 5.74 13.29
CA ARG A 30 -9.94 5.43 13.17
C ARG A 30 -10.24 4.44 12.05
N ILE A 31 -9.46 4.41 10.97
CA ILE A 31 -9.65 3.46 9.86
C ILE A 31 -9.26 2.05 10.33
N THR A 32 -8.12 1.92 11.01
CA THR A 32 -7.70 0.66 11.63
C THR A 32 -8.73 0.18 12.65
N LEU A 33 -9.21 1.06 13.52
CA LEU A 33 -10.24 0.72 14.53
C LEU A 33 -11.52 0.21 13.87
N LYS A 34 -12.03 0.90 12.84
CA LYS A 34 -13.24 0.47 12.11
C LYS A 34 -13.06 -0.90 11.48
N PHE A 35 -11.89 -1.20 10.93
CA PHE A 35 -11.59 -2.51 10.37
C PHE A 35 -11.57 -3.60 11.44
N VAL A 36 -10.91 -3.35 12.57
CA VAL A 36 -10.84 -4.29 13.70
C VAL A 36 -12.23 -4.54 14.30
N GLN A 37 -13.08 -3.53 14.38
CA GLN A 37 -14.47 -3.66 14.85
C GLN A 37 -15.35 -4.53 13.95
N LYS A 38 -15.00 -4.72 12.67
CA LYS A 38 -15.71 -5.62 11.75
C LYS A 38 -15.34 -7.10 11.93
N ARG A 39 -14.38 -7.44 12.79
CA ARG A 39 -13.95 -8.83 13.00
C ARG A 39 -15.08 -9.66 13.62
N HIS A 40 -15.35 -10.83 13.04
CA HIS A 40 -16.45 -11.70 13.46
C HIS A 40 -16.35 -12.15 14.93
N LEU A 41 -15.16 -12.59 15.34
CA LEU A 41 -14.94 -13.06 16.71
C LEU A 41 -14.82 -11.89 17.70
N VAL A 42 -15.68 -11.88 18.72
CA VAL A 42 -15.74 -10.83 19.77
C VAL A 42 -14.38 -10.62 20.43
N ARG A 43 -13.63 -11.70 20.69
CA ARG A 43 -12.28 -11.60 21.26
C ARG A 43 -11.32 -10.74 20.42
N HIS A 44 -11.43 -10.78 19.09
CA HIS A 44 -10.58 -9.99 18.18
C HIS A 44 -11.04 -8.51 18.09
N ARG A 45 -12.25 -8.20 18.58
CA ARG A 45 -12.74 -6.82 18.69
C ARG A 45 -12.34 -6.17 20.02
N ASN A 46 -12.30 -6.96 21.09
CA ASN A 46 -12.19 -6.45 22.46
C ASN A 46 -10.77 -6.52 23.04
N LEU A 47 -9.88 -7.38 22.52
CA LEU A 47 -8.52 -7.56 23.02
C LEU A 47 -7.50 -6.77 22.16
N ASN A 48 -7.67 -5.45 22.07
CA ASN A 48 -6.79 -4.61 21.25
C ASN A 48 -6.16 -3.50 22.09
N THR A 49 -4.83 -3.53 22.19
CA THR A 49 -4.04 -2.41 22.71
C THR A 49 -3.39 -1.72 21.53
N TYR A 50 -3.63 -0.41 21.39
CA TYR A 50 -3.07 0.39 20.31
C TYR A 50 -1.84 1.13 20.81
N PHE A 51 -0.75 1.03 20.05
CA PHE A 51 0.51 1.69 20.34
C PHE A 51 0.75 2.83 19.35
N LYS A 52 1.47 3.84 19.80
CA LYS A 52 2.00 4.93 18.97
C LYS A 52 3.49 5.11 19.31
N PRO A 53 4.31 5.60 18.37
CA PRO A 53 5.66 6.01 18.72
C PRO A 53 5.62 7.12 19.78
N ASP A 54 6.62 7.12 20.64
CA ASP A 54 6.85 8.22 21.58
C ASP A 54 7.27 9.47 20.82
N ASP A 55 6.99 10.65 21.40
CA ASP A 55 7.24 11.93 20.72
C ASP A 55 8.75 12.21 20.54
N ASP A 56 9.62 11.52 21.30
CA ASP A 56 11.07 11.58 21.29
C ASP A 56 11.74 10.34 20.67
N ALA A 57 10.99 9.51 19.96
CA ALA A 57 11.52 8.32 19.28
C ALA A 57 12.62 8.69 18.26
N VAL A 58 13.75 7.99 18.34
CA VAL A 58 14.90 8.19 17.44
C VAL A 58 14.82 7.22 16.26
N TYR A 59 14.85 7.77 15.04
CA TYR A 59 14.85 7.01 13.79
C TYR A 59 16.24 7.02 13.16
N ALA A 60 16.68 5.88 12.62
CA ALA A 60 17.96 5.80 11.91
C ALA A 60 17.99 6.68 10.64
N ALA A 61 16.84 6.85 9.99
CA ALA A 61 16.63 7.75 8.87
C ALA A 61 15.17 8.21 8.82
N ILE A 62 14.94 9.42 8.30
CA ILE A 62 13.62 9.99 8.08
C ILE A 62 13.56 10.44 6.62
N TYR A 63 12.54 9.98 5.90
CA TYR A 63 12.30 10.33 4.51
C TYR A 63 10.95 11.02 4.39
N GLU A 64 10.95 12.24 3.86
CA GLU A 64 9.72 12.98 3.55
C GLU A 64 9.33 12.74 2.10
N ILE A 65 8.10 12.27 1.89
CA ILE A 65 7.58 11.93 0.55
C ILE A 65 6.40 12.85 0.25
N ASP A 66 6.58 13.74 -0.73
CA ASP A 66 5.49 14.59 -1.25
C ASP A 66 4.64 13.82 -2.27
N LEU A 67 3.43 13.47 -1.84
CA LEU A 67 2.45 12.77 -2.66
C LEU A 67 1.95 13.61 -3.86
N GLY A 68 2.07 14.94 -3.80
CA GLY A 68 1.74 15.83 -4.93
C GLY A 68 2.64 15.63 -6.13
N ASN A 69 3.84 15.09 -5.94
CA ASN A 69 4.81 14.79 -6.99
C ASN A 69 4.71 13.34 -7.50
N VAL A 70 3.97 12.47 -6.82
CA VAL A 70 3.78 11.09 -7.24
C VAL A 70 2.99 11.05 -8.55
N ARG A 71 3.44 10.22 -9.49
CA ARG A 71 2.82 9.95 -10.79
C ARG A 71 2.65 8.44 -10.96
N SER A 72 2.10 8.01 -12.09
CA SER A 72 2.04 6.59 -12.43
C SER A 72 3.42 6.09 -12.87
N PHE A 73 3.86 4.99 -12.27
CA PHE A 73 5.17 4.38 -12.52
C PHE A 73 5.03 2.91 -12.90
N LEU A 74 6.10 2.36 -13.48
CA LEU A 74 6.27 0.96 -13.82
C LEU A 74 7.59 0.47 -13.19
N ALA A 75 7.57 -0.71 -12.56
CA ALA A 75 8.80 -1.40 -12.16
C ALA A 75 9.27 -2.31 -13.30
N LYS A 76 10.50 -2.13 -13.77
CA LYS A 76 11.03 -2.85 -14.93
C LYS A 76 11.61 -4.20 -14.54
N TYR A 77 11.13 -5.27 -15.18
CA TYR A 77 11.72 -6.60 -15.04
C TYR A 77 13.24 -6.59 -15.29
N PRO A 78 14.05 -7.35 -14.51
CA PRO A 78 13.66 -8.25 -13.41
C PRO A 78 13.63 -7.60 -12.02
N LYS A 79 13.77 -6.28 -11.94
CA LYS A 79 14.11 -5.59 -10.69
C LYS A 79 12.94 -4.76 -10.16
N PRO A 80 12.43 -5.03 -8.96
CA PRO A 80 11.30 -4.28 -8.39
C PRO A 80 11.64 -2.82 -8.09
N ASP A 81 12.93 -2.51 -7.84
CA ASP A 81 13.44 -1.16 -7.59
C ASP A 81 13.77 -0.37 -8.86
N ALA A 82 13.70 -1.00 -10.05
CA ALA A 82 13.91 -0.33 -11.34
C ALA A 82 12.65 0.43 -11.79
N VAL A 83 12.26 1.45 -11.01
CA VAL A 83 11.03 2.22 -11.21
C VAL A 83 11.23 3.35 -12.21
N VAL A 84 10.37 3.40 -13.24
CA VAL A 84 10.39 4.38 -14.32
C VAL A 84 8.99 4.96 -14.57
N PRO A 85 8.86 6.22 -15.05
CA PRO A 85 7.56 6.79 -15.40
C PRO A 85 6.84 5.95 -16.47
N ILE A 86 5.53 5.73 -16.30
CA ILE A 86 4.77 4.92 -17.27
C ILE A 86 4.75 5.53 -18.69
N ARG A 87 4.89 6.86 -18.78
CA ARG A 87 4.88 7.62 -20.04
C ARG A 87 5.97 7.20 -21.01
N ASP A 88 7.11 6.72 -20.49
CA ASP A 88 8.25 6.30 -21.32
C ASP A 88 7.97 4.98 -22.06
N PHE A 89 6.86 4.32 -21.73
CA PHE A 89 6.45 3.00 -22.26
C PHE A 89 5.08 3.05 -22.95
N GLU A 90 4.57 4.23 -23.26
CA GLU A 90 3.31 4.37 -23.99
C GLU A 90 3.39 3.68 -25.36
N GLY A 91 2.38 2.87 -25.69
CA GLY A 91 2.35 2.07 -26.93
C GLY A 91 3.16 0.78 -26.89
N MET A 92 3.80 0.43 -25.78
CA MET A 92 4.42 -0.88 -25.60
C MET A 92 3.35 -1.98 -25.74
N LYS A 93 3.57 -2.91 -26.68
CA LYS A 93 2.71 -4.07 -26.84
C LYS A 93 2.83 -4.99 -25.62
N LEU A 94 1.68 -5.42 -25.11
CA LEU A 94 1.57 -6.39 -24.04
C LEU A 94 0.87 -7.64 -24.59
N ASP A 95 1.44 -8.81 -24.33
CA ASP A 95 0.82 -10.08 -24.71
C ASP A 95 -0.30 -10.51 -23.75
N GLY A 96 -0.37 -9.88 -22.57
CA GLY A 96 -1.41 -10.09 -21.57
C GLY A 96 -1.30 -9.12 -20.39
N CYS A 97 -2.37 -9.04 -19.61
CA CYS A 97 -2.43 -8.24 -18.39
C CYS A 97 -3.02 -9.09 -17.26
N LEU A 98 -2.33 -9.15 -16.13
CA LEU A 98 -2.84 -9.75 -14.90
C LEU A 98 -3.17 -8.64 -13.91
N ILE A 99 -4.45 -8.54 -13.54
CA ILE A 99 -4.91 -7.66 -12.46
C ILE A 99 -5.20 -8.55 -11.25
N GLY A 100 -4.36 -8.44 -10.21
CA GLY A 100 -4.51 -9.27 -9.02
C GLY A 100 -3.17 -9.77 -8.45
N GLY A 101 -3.19 -10.16 -7.19
CA GLY A 101 -2.04 -10.66 -6.44
C GLY A 101 -2.35 -10.82 -4.96
N CYS A 102 -1.33 -11.12 -4.15
CA CYS A 102 -1.45 -11.25 -2.70
C CYS A 102 -1.80 -9.94 -1.98
N THR A 103 -1.63 -8.80 -2.64
CA THR A 103 -1.86 -7.45 -2.09
C THR A 103 -3.08 -6.74 -2.67
N THR A 104 -3.82 -7.40 -3.56
CA THR A 104 -4.98 -6.80 -4.25
C THR A 104 -6.21 -6.81 -3.35
N ALA A 105 -6.91 -5.69 -3.29
CA ALA A 105 -8.21 -5.60 -2.64
C ALA A 105 -9.34 -5.30 -3.63
N GLU A 106 -10.55 -5.28 -3.10
CA GLU A 106 -11.78 -4.95 -3.82
C GLU A 106 -11.68 -3.61 -4.57
N GLU A 107 -11.05 -2.59 -3.97
CA GLU A 107 -10.87 -1.28 -4.60
C GLU A 107 -10.06 -1.34 -5.90
N ASP A 108 -9.06 -2.23 -5.98
CA ASP A 108 -8.23 -2.40 -7.17
C ASP A 108 -9.02 -3.05 -8.31
N PHE A 109 -9.88 -4.03 -8.00
CA PHE A 109 -10.74 -4.66 -9.01
C PHE A 109 -11.80 -3.70 -9.54
N ILE A 110 -12.39 -2.87 -8.67
CA ILE A 110 -13.34 -1.83 -9.09
C ILE A 110 -12.65 -0.84 -10.03
N LEU A 111 -11.46 -0.37 -9.68
CA LEU A 111 -10.69 0.55 -10.54
C LEU A 111 -10.31 -0.10 -11.88
N GLY A 112 -9.84 -1.35 -11.85
CA GLY A 112 -9.53 -2.12 -13.06
C GLY A 112 -10.75 -2.27 -13.97
N ALA A 113 -11.91 -2.62 -13.40
CA ALA A 113 -13.15 -2.74 -14.15
C ALA A 113 -13.59 -1.40 -14.78
N LEU A 114 -13.51 -0.30 -14.04
CA LEU A 114 -13.85 1.04 -14.54
C LEU A 114 -12.95 1.51 -15.70
N VAL A 115 -11.70 1.05 -15.74
CA VAL A 115 -10.78 1.35 -16.85
C VAL A 115 -11.10 0.48 -18.06
N LEU A 116 -11.50 -0.78 -17.85
CA LEU A 116 -11.82 -1.72 -18.93
C LEU A 116 -13.21 -1.52 -19.55
N ASP A 117 -14.12 -0.83 -18.86
CA ASP A 117 -15.49 -0.52 -19.32
C ASP A 117 -15.57 0.74 -20.22
N GLN A 118 -14.43 1.28 -20.65
CA GLN A 118 -14.32 2.43 -21.57
C GLN A 118 -14.28 1.99 -23.03
#